data_AF-A0A240BIV8-F1
#
_entry.id   AF-A0A240BIV8-F1
#
_cell.length_a   1.000
_cell.length_b   1.000
_cell.length_c   1.000
_cell.angle_alpha   90.00
_cell.angle_beta   90.00
_cell.angle_gamma   90.00
#
_symmetry.space_group_name_H-M   'P 1'
#
loop_
_entity.id
_entity.type
_entity.pdbx_description
1 polymer ?
#
loop_
_entity_poly.entity_id
_entity_poly.type
_entity_poly.pdbx_seq_one_letter_code
_entity_poly.pdbx_strand_id
1 'polypeptide(L)'
;MTIKNVICDIDGVLLHDNTPVPGADLFLARIQEQGMPLVVLTNYPSQTAQDLANRFAAAGLEVPESAFYTSAMATADFLRRQEGKKAYVVGEGALIHELYKAGFTITDINPDFVIVGETRSYNWDMMHKAAYFVNNGARFIATNPDSHGHGFTPACGALCAPIEKITGRKPFYVGKPSPWIIRAALNKMQAHSEETVIVGDNLRTDILAGFQAGLETVLVLSGVSTLNDVETMPFRPSYIFPSVADINIF
;
A
#
# COMPACT_ATOMS: atom_id res chain seq x y z
N MET A 1 19.94 -0.27 17.35
CA MET A 1 20.03 -1.70 16.97
C MET A 1 20.50 -1.74 15.52
N THR A 2 20.87 -2.89 14.96
CA THR A 2 21.31 -2.96 13.55
C THR A 2 20.11 -3.26 12.67
N ILE A 3 19.87 -2.44 11.64
CA ILE A 3 18.81 -2.66 10.64
C ILE A 3 19.14 -3.94 9.86
N LYS A 4 18.17 -4.84 9.70
CA LYS A 4 18.31 -6.11 8.98
C LYS A 4 17.31 -6.28 7.83
N ASN A 5 16.21 -5.52 7.84
CA ASN A 5 15.12 -5.65 6.88
C ASN A 5 14.68 -4.26 6.41
N VAL A 6 14.24 -4.17 5.15
CA VAL A 6 13.82 -2.91 4.54
C VAL A 6 12.42 -3.04 3.96
N ILE A 7 11.55 -2.11 4.31
CA ILE A 7 10.30 -1.83 3.60
C ILE A 7 10.52 -0.52 2.83
N CYS A 8 10.34 -0.52 1.52
CA CYS A 8 10.56 0.66 0.69
C CYS A 8 9.29 0.99 -0.08
N ASP A 9 8.82 2.22 0.00
CA ASP A 9 7.75 2.71 -0.89
C ASP A 9 8.23 2.83 -2.35
N ILE A 10 7.30 2.90 -3.29
CA ILE A 10 7.61 3.00 -4.73
C ILE A 10 7.62 4.45 -5.21
N ASP A 11 6.46 5.09 -5.21
CA ASP A 11 6.21 6.32 -5.95
C ASP A 11 6.76 7.51 -5.15
N GLY A 12 7.68 8.28 -5.74
CA GLY A 12 8.40 9.34 -5.03
C GLY A 12 9.68 8.89 -4.32
N VAL A 13 9.94 7.57 -4.25
CA VAL A 13 11.10 6.99 -3.56
C VAL A 13 12.02 6.23 -4.52
N LEU A 14 11.48 5.24 -5.24
CA LEU A 14 12.21 4.43 -6.22
C LEU A 14 11.87 4.86 -7.65
N LEU A 15 10.64 5.31 -7.90
CA LEU A 15 10.16 5.76 -9.21
C LEU A 15 9.43 7.10 -9.11
N HIS A 16 9.57 7.92 -10.15
CA HIS A 16 8.62 8.97 -10.52
C HIS A 16 7.90 8.52 -11.79
N ASP A 17 6.64 8.10 -11.64
CA ASP A 17 5.89 7.40 -12.70
C ASP A 17 6.69 6.18 -13.22
N ASN A 18 7.19 6.23 -14.44
CA ASN A 18 7.99 5.15 -15.04
C ASN A 18 9.49 5.48 -15.11
N THR A 19 9.93 6.54 -14.43
CA THR A 19 11.33 6.99 -14.43
C THR A 19 11.97 6.64 -13.09
N PRO A 20 13.14 6.01 -13.03
CA PRO A 20 13.81 5.73 -11.77
C PRO A 20 14.28 7.02 -11.10
N VAL A 21 14.13 7.07 -9.77
CA VAL A 21 14.80 8.10 -8.95
C VAL A 21 16.32 7.85 -9.06
N PRO A 22 17.15 8.88 -9.33
CA PRO A 22 18.59 8.70 -9.43
C PRO A 22 19.18 7.98 -8.21
N GLY A 23 19.95 6.91 -8.45
CA GLY A 23 20.58 6.09 -7.41
C GLY A 23 19.68 5.00 -6.80
N ALA A 24 18.43 4.85 -7.25
CA ALA A 24 17.54 3.76 -6.80
C ALA A 24 18.10 2.37 -7.15
N ASP A 25 18.78 2.24 -8.30
CA ASP A 25 19.49 1.03 -8.73
C ASP A 25 20.58 0.63 -7.73
N LEU A 26 21.44 1.58 -7.36
CA LEU A 26 22.53 1.37 -6.40
C LEU A 26 22.00 1.08 -4.99
N PHE A 27 20.90 1.74 -4.61
CA PHE A 27 20.23 1.50 -3.33
C PHE A 27 19.68 0.07 -3.24
N LEU A 28 18.94 -0.37 -4.26
CA LEU A 28 18.39 -1.72 -4.33
C LEU A 28 19.49 -2.79 -4.39
N ALA A 29 20.54 -2.56 -5.19
CA ALA A 29 21.68 -3.46 -5.29
C ALA A 29 22.38 -3.66 -3.93
N ARG A 30 22.56 -2.59 -3.15
CA ARG A 30 23.18 -2.68 -1.81
C ARG A 30 22.39 -3.55 -0.85
N ILE A 31 21.06 -3.39 -0.83
CA ILE A 31 20.16 -4.21 0.02
C ILE A 31 20.30 -5.69 -0.36
N GLN A 32 20.35 -5.97 -1.66
CA GLN A 32 20.52 -7.33 -2.17
C GLN A 32 21.90 -7.92 -1.86
N GLU A 33 22.97 -7.16 -2.05
CA GLU A 33 24.36 -7.57 -1.74
C GLU A 33 24.56 -7.89 -0.24
N GLN A 34 23.87 -7.14 0.63
CA GLN A 34 23.87 -7.38 2.08
C GLN A 34 22.94 -8.54 2.50
N GLY A 35 22.16 -9.11 1.57
CA GLY A 35 21.23 -10.19 1.85
C GLY A 35 20.06 -9.79 2.76
N MET A 36 19.71 -8.50 2.79
CA MET A 36 18.62 -7.99 3.62
C MET A 36 17.26 -8.29 2.96
N PRO A 37 16.29 -8.86 3.71
CA PRO A 37 14.92 -8.98 3.21
C PRO A 37 14.34 -7.62 2.82
N LEU A 38 13.77 -7.56 1.62
CA LEU A 38 13.18 -6.35 1.04
C LEU A 38 11.69 -6.59 0.74
N VAL A 39 10.86 -5.64 1.16
CA VAL A 39 9.50 -5.45 0.64
C VAL A 39 9.40 -4.11 -0.06
N VAL A 40 9.04 -4.15 -1.34
CA VAL A 40 8.69 -2.97 -2.14
C VAL A 40 7.18 -2.78 -2.06
N LEU A 41 6.76 -1.76 -1.32
CA LEU A 41 5.38 -1.54 -0.88
C LEU A 41 4.69 -0.46 -1.72
N THR A 42 3.46 -0.69 -2.15
CA THR A 42 2.62 0.37 -2.75
C THR A 42 1.17 0.30 -2.28
N ASN A 43 0.55 1.47 -2.15
CA ASN A 43 -0.86 1.59 -1.80
C ASN A 43 -1.79 1.34 -3.00
N TYR A 44 -1.29 1.29 -4.24
CA TYR A 44 -2.13 1.11 -5.42
C TYR A 44 -2.50 -0.37 -5.62
N PRO A 45 -3.80 -0.71 -5.77
CA PRO A 45 -4.26 -2.10 -5.85
C PRO A 45 -4.30 -2.66 -7.27
N SER A 46 -3.99 -1.84 -8.29
CA SER A 46 -4.30 -2.15 -9.69
C SER A 46 -3.30 -3.09 -10.37
N GLN A 47 -2.03 -3.07 -9.94
CA GLN A 47 -0.95 -3.85 -10.56
C GLN A 47 -0.68 -5.16 -9.79
N THR A 48 -0.44 -6.24 -10.52
CA THR A 48 0.10 -7.47 -9.93
C THR A 48 1.59 -7.29 -9.58
N ALA A 49 2.16 -8.20 -8.78
CA ALA A 49 3.59 -8.15 -8.52
C ALA A 49 4.41 -8.33 -9.81
N GLN A 50 3.96 -9.19 -10.74
CA GLN A 50 4.61 -9.34 -12.05
C GLN A 50 4.54 -8.05 -12.88
N ASP A 51 3.42 -7.33 -12.86
CA ASP A 51 3.30 -6.03 -13.55
C ASP A 51 4.29 -5.00 -12.98
N LEU A 52 4.46 -4.99 -11.65
CA LEU A 52 5.43 -4.11 -10.98
C LEU A 52 6.87 -4.50 -11.31
N ALA A 53 7.19 -5.80 -11.30
CA ALA A 53 8.51 -6.29 -11.70
C ALA A 53 8.83 -5.90 -13.15
N ASN A 54 7.87 -6.03 -14.07
CA ASN A 54 8.03 -5.59 -15.45
C ASN A 54 8.20 -4.07 -15.58
N ARG A 55 7.45 -3.28 -14.80
CA ARG A 55 7.57 -1.81 -14.76
C ARG A 55 8.95 -1.39 -14.26
N PHE A 56 9.45 -2.03 -13.20
CA PHE A 56 10.80 -1.79 -12.67
C PHE A 56 11.89 -2.17 -13.67
N ALA A 57 11.78 -3.35 -14.29
CA ALA A 57 12.73 -3.80 -15.31
C ALA A 57 12.77 -2.87 -16.53
N ALA A 58 11.61 -2.38 -16.98
CA ALA A 58 11.53 -1.39 -18.06
C ALA A 58 12.18 -0.04 -17.68
N ALA A 59 12.22 0.29 -16.39
CA ALA A 59 12.91 1.46 -15.84
C ALA A 59 14.40 1.20 -15.53
N GLY A 60 14.91 -0.02 -15.79
CA GLY A 60 16.30 -0.40 -15.50
C GLY A 60 16.58 -0.81 -14.06
N LEU A 61 15.53 -1.11 -13.27
CA LEU A 61 15.65 -1.57 -11.89
C LEU A 61 15.34 -3.07 -11.79
N GLU A 62 16.27 -3.85 -11.24
CA GLU A 62 16.07 -5.29 -11.03
C GLU A 62 15.53 -5.56 -9.63
N VAL A 63 14.26 -5.98 -9.55
CA VAL A 63 13.60 -6.38 -8.29
C VAL A 63 12.78 -7.65 -8.55
N PRO A 64 12.96 -8.73 -7.78
CA PRO A 64 12.19 -9.95 -7.97
C PRO A 64 10.71 -9.72 -7.65
N GLU A 65 9.82 -10.40 -8.38
CA GLU A 65 8.36 -10.34 -8.16
C GLU A 65 7.99 -10.54 -6.69
N SER A 66 8.70 -11.45 -6.00
CA SER A 66 8.46 -11.80 -4.61
C SER A 66 8.67 -10.65 -3.62
N ALA A 67 9.42 -9.60 -3.97
CA ALA A 67 9.64 -8.44 -3.12
C ALA A 67 8.43 -7.47 -3.11
N PHE A 68 7.61 -7.47 -4.15
CA PHE A 68 6.49 -6.54 -4.22
C PHE A 68 5.35 -6.92 -3.26
N TYR A 69 4.75 -5.91 -2.66
CA TYR A 69 3.59 -6.06 -1.80
C TYR A 69 2.63 -4.88 -2.00
N THR A 70 1.41 -5.16 -2.48
CA THR A 70 0.43 -4.13 -2.79
C THR A 70 -0.69 -4.10 -1.77
N SER A 71 -1.47 -3.01 -1.74
CA SER A 71 -2.69 -2.94 -0.93
C SER A 71 -3.72 -4.02 -1.29
N ALA A 72 -3.75 -4.51 -2.54
CA ALA A 72 -4.58 -5.65 -2.96
C ALA A 72 -4.14 -6.96 -2.30
N MET A 73 -2.83 -7.25 -2.33
CA MET A 73 -2.26 -8.43 -1.65
C MET A 73 -2.49 -8.38 -0.14
N ALA A 74 -2.22 -7.22 0.45
CA ALA A 74 -2.48 -6.95 1.87
C ALA A 74 -3.96 -7.15 2.22
N THR A 75 -4.88 -6.68 1.37
CA THR A 75 -6.32 -6.86 1.58
C THR A 75 -6.72 -8.34 1.52
N ALA A 76 -6.18 -9.10 0.56
CA ALA A 76 -6.39 -10.54 0.50
C ALA A 76 -5.83 -11.26 1.74
N ASP A 77 -4.65 -10.89 2.23
CA ASP A 77 -4.05 -11.43 3.46
C ASP A 77 -4.88 -11.11 4.70
N PHE A 78 -5.43 -9.91 4.79
CA PHE A 78 -6.35 -9.52 5.87
C PHE A 78 -7.57 -10.44 5.89
N LEU A 79 -8.17 -10.61 4.72
CA LEU A 79 -9.40 -11.36 4.50
C LEU A 79 -9.23 -12.88 4.63
N ARG A 80 -8.03 -13.42 4.37
CA ARG A 80 -7.71 -14.84 4.60
C ARG A 80 -7.95 -15.25 6.06
N ARG A 81 -7.75 -14.32 7.00
CA ARG A 81 -7.87 -14.53 8.45
C ARG A 81 -9.29 -14.27 8.99
N GLN A 82 -10.25 -13.95 8.11
CA GLN A 82 -11.61 -13.63 8.49
C GLN A 82 -12.56 -14.80 8.20
N GLU A 83 -13.63 -14.89 8.99
CA GLU A 83 -14.79 -15.71 8.65
C GLU A 83 -15.64 -15.02 7.57
N GLY A 84 -16.30 -15.84 6.75
CA GLY A 84 -17.00 -15.39 5.54
C GLY A 84 -16.09 -15.44 4.30
N LYS A 85 -16.66 -15.81 3.17
CA LYS A 85 -15.94 -15.97 1.88
C LYS A 85 -16.71 -15.41 0.70
N LYS A 86 -17.81 -14.68 0.92
CA LYS A 86 -18.55 -13.97 -0.12
C LYS A 86 -18.27 -12.48 -0.03
N ALA A 87 -17.92 -11.87 -1.15
CA ALA A 87 -17.67 -10.44 -1.19
C ALA A 87 -18.34 -9.79 -2.40
N TYR A 88 -18.94 -8.62 -2.17
CA TYR A 88 -19.24 -7.68 -3.24
C TYR A 88 -18.03 -6.77 -3.43
N VAL A 89 -17.45 -6.77 -4.63
CA VAL A 89 -16.19 -6.08 -4.90
C VAL A 89 -16.42 -4.95 -5.88
N VAL A 90 -16.02 -3.75 -5.49
CA VAL A 90 -15.92 -2.57 -6.35
C VAL A 90 -14.44 -2.39 -6.69
N GLY A 91 -13.99 -3.04 -7.76
CA GLY A 91 -12.60 -3.02 -8.18
C GLY A 91 -12.35 -3.96 -9.35
N GLU A 92 -11.14 -3.93 -9.90
CA GLU A 92 -10.76 -4.74 -11.06
C GLU A 92 -9.34 -5.32 -10.95
N GLY A 93 -8.93 -6.09 -11.95
CA GLY A 93 -7.54 -6.52 -12.13
C GLY A 93 -6.96 -7.32 -10.95
N ALA A 94 -5.82 -6.86 -10.44
CA ALA A 94 -5.04 -7.58 -9.43
C ALA A 94 -5.82 -7.84 -8.12
N LEU A 95 -6.70 -6.93 -7.69
CA LEU A 95 -7.53 -7.14 -6.51
C LEU A 95 -8.45 -8.36 -6.66
N ILE A 96 -9.12 -8.48 -7.80
CA ILE A 96 -10.03 -9.59 -8.10
C ILE A 96 -9.26 -10.92 -8.05
N HIS A 97 -8.07 -10.96 -8.67
CA HIS A 97 -7.23 -12.15 -8.69
C HIS A 97 -6.76 -12.57 -7.29
N GLU A 98 -6.30 -11.63 -6.48
CA GLU A 98 -5.84 -11.90 -5.11
C GLU A 98 -6.97 -12.38 -4.20
N LEU A 99 -8.20 -11.87 -4.38
CA LEU A 99 -9.38 -12.35 -3.66
C LEU A 99 -9.74 -13.80 -4.05
N TYR A 100 -9.70 -14.14 -5.35
CA TYR A 100 -9.91 -15.53 -5.77
C TYR A 100 -8.85 -16.47 -5.21
N LYS A 101 -7.56 -16.09 -5.23
CA LYS A 101 -6.49 -16.86 -4.57
C LYS A 101 -6.72 -17.03 -3.06
N ALA A 102 -7.38 -16.08 -2.41
CA ALA A 102 -7.76 -16.15 -1.00
C ALA A 102 -9.03 -16.99 -0.73
N GLY A 103 -9.60 -17.60 -1.77
CA GLY A 103 -10.77 -18.47 -1.69
C GLY A 103 -12.10 -17.74 -1.63
N PHE A 104 -12.15 -16.47 -2.07
CA PHE A 104 -13.39 -15.69 -2.08
C PHE A 104 -14.25 -15.98 -3.31
N THR A 105 -15.55 -15.98 -3.10
CA THR A 105 -16.58 -15.90 -4.13
C THR A 105 -17.02 -14.44 -4.26
N ILE A 106 -16.85 -13.87 -5.45
CA ILE A 106 -17.30 -12.51 -5.74
C ILE A 106 -18.77 -12.58 -6.19
N THR A 107 -19.65 -11.89 -5.48
CA THR A 107 -21.10 -12.00 -5.68
C THR A 107 -21.84 -10.77 -5.16
N ASP A 108 -23.01 -10.48 -5.73
CA ASP A 108 -24.00 -9.53 -5.21
C ASP A 108 -25.17 -10.24 -4.50
N ILE A 109 -25.01 -11.51 -4.13
CA ILE A 109 -26.01 -12.30 -3.40
C ILE A 109 -25.52 -12.55 -1.97
N ASN A 110 -26.09 -11.82 -1.01
CA ASN A 110 -25.78 -11.90 0.43
C ASN A 110 -24.27 -11.94 0.72
N PRO A 111 -23.51 -10.90 0.31
CA PRO A 111 -22.08 -10.85 0.56
C PRO A 111 -21.77 -10.60 2.05
N ASP A 112 -20.74 -11.28 2.57
CA ASP A 112 -20.22 -11.06 3.92
C ASP A 112 -19.44 -9.74 4.01
N PHE A 113 -18.79 -9.37 2.90
CA PHE A 113 -17.92 -8.19 2.78
C PHE A 113 -18.32 -7.30 1.61
N VAL A 114 -18.13 -5.99 1.78
CA VAL A 114 -18.02 -5.04 0.68
C VAL A 114 -16.57 -4.58 0.64
N ILE A 115 -15.90 -4.81 -0.49
CA ILE A 115 -14.49 -4.49 -0.68
C ILE A 115 -14.38 -3.47 -1.80
N VAL A 116 -13.81 -2.30 -1.50
CA VAL A 116 -13.57 -1.25 -2.49
C VAL A 116 -12.08 -1.17 -2.76
N GLY A 117 -11.71 -1.30 -4.03
CA GLY A 117 -10.38 -1.02 -4.54
C GLY A 117 -10.43 0.16 -5.49
N GLU A 118 -9.86 -0.02 -6.68
CA GLU A 118 -9.92 0.94 -7.78
C GLU A 118 -10.53 0.27 -9.01
N THR A 119 -11.37 1.01 -9.74
CA THR A 119 -11.85 0.62 -11.06
C THR A 119 -12.28 1.85 -11.85
N ARG A 120 -11.95 1.87 -13.14
CA ARG A 120 -12.43 2.91 -14.06
C ARG A 120 -13.91 2.74 -14.43
N SER A 121 -14.48 1.58 -14.14
CA SER A 121 -15.88 1.24 -14.44
C SER A 121 -16.85 1.67 -13.32
N TYR A 122 -16.35 2.41 -12.31
CA TYR A 122 -17.16 2.85 -11.19
C TYR A 122 -18.38 3.65 -11.66
N ASN A 123 -19.56 3.24 -11.21
CA ASN A 123 -20.82 3.79 -11.67
C ASN A 123 -21.87 3.82 -10.56
N TRP A 124 -23.07 4.32 -10.91
CA TRP A 124 -24.17 4.47 -9.97
C TRP A 124 -24.62 3.13 -9.34
N ASP A 125 -24.71 2.06 -10.13
CA ASP A 125 -25.15 0.75 -9.65
C ASP A 125 -24.16 0.14 -8.64
N MET A 126 -22.86 0.30 -8.89
CA MET A 126 -21.82 -0.16 -7.97
C MET A 126 -21.91 0.54 -6.63
N MET A 127 -22.02 1.87 -6.66
CA MET A 127 -22.22 2.70 -5.49
C MET A 127 -23.47 2.30 -4.71
N HIS A 128 -24.60 2.14 -5.40
CA HIS A 128 -25.89 1.78 -4.81
C HIS A 128 -25.83 0.40 -4.15
N LYS A 129 -25.33 -0.63 -4.86
CA LYS A 129 -25.19 -2.00 -4.32
C LYS A 129 -24.24 -2.04 -3.13
N ALA A 130 -23.06 -1.41 -3.23
CA ALA A 130 -22.11 -1.35 -2.13
C ALA A 130 -22.73 -0.70 -0.89
N ALA A 131 -23.37 0.46 -1.04
CA ALA A 131 -24.04 1.15 0.05
C ALA A 131 -25.18 0.31 0.66
N TYR A 132 -25.98 -0.35 -0.18
CA TYR A 132 -27.03 -1.26 0.26
C TYR A 132 -26.47 -2.40 1.12
N PHE A 133 -25.43 -3.12 0.67
CA PHE A 133 -24.86 -4.22 1.42
C PHE A 133 -24.19 -3.77 2.72
N VAL A 134 -23.47 -2.64 2.70
CA VAL A 134 -22.88 -2.05 3.91
C VAL A 134 -23.97 -1.67 4.92
N ASN A 135 -25.09 -1.10 4.48
CA ASN A 135 -26.20 -0.77 5.39
C ASN A 135 -26.89 -2.01 5.97
N ASN A 136 -26.89 -3.12 5.23
CA ASN A 136 -27.43 -4.41 5.67
C ASN A 136 -26.42 -5.28 6.44
N GLY A 137 -25.30 -4.71 6.88
CA GLY A 137 -24.38 -5.35 7.82
C GLY A 137 -23.13 -5.97 7.21
N ALA A 138 -22.95 -5.94 5.88
CA ALA A 138 -21.71 -6.38 5.25
C ALA A 138 -20.51 -5.61 5.80
N ARG A 139 -19.40 -6.32 6.00
CA ARG A 139 -18.17 -5.74 6.57
C ARG A 139 -17.48 -4.90 5.50
N PHE A 140 -17.32 -3.60 5.77
CA PHE A 140 -16.85 -2.63 4.79
C PHE A 140 -15.32 -2.48 4.85
N ILE A 141 -14.63 -2.88 3.79
CA ILE A 141 -13.17 -2.88 3.66
C ILE A 141 -12.78 -2.05 2.42
N ALA A 142 -11.67 -1.32 2.51
CA ALA A 142 -11.12 -0.58 1.39
C ALA A 142 -9.60 -0.79 1.30
N THR A 143 -9.05 -0.85 0.09
CA THR A 143 -7.64 -1.18 -0.12
C THR A 143 -6.72 -0.08 0.42
N ASN A 144 -7.03 1.19 0.18
CA ASN A 144 -6.22 2.34 0.57
C ASN A 144 -7.06 3.62 0.67
N PRO A 145 -6.68 4.61 1.51
CA PRO A 145 -7.47 5.81 1.74
C PRO A 145 -7.25 6.93 0.71
N ASP A 146 -6.38 6.71 -0.28
CA ASP A 146 -5.98 7.77 -1.22
C ASP A 146 -7.18 8.24 -2.05
N SER A 147 -7.40 9.55 -2.11
CA SER A 147 -8.52 10.15 -2.86
C SER A 147 -8.30 10.11 -4.36
N HIS A 148 -7.06 10.25 -4.81
CA HIS A 148 -6.71 10.29 -6.22
C HIS A 148 -5.27 9.81 -6.46
N GLY A 149 -5.05 9.23 -7.63
CA GLY A 149 -3.71 8.98 -8.17
C GLY A 149 -3.24 10.13 -9.06
N HIS A 150 -2.31 9.81 -9.98
CA HIS A 150 -1.74 10.78 -10.91
C HIS A 150 -2.81 11.49 -11.76
N GLY A 151 -2.59 12.78 -12.01
CA GLY A 151 -3.47 13.61 -12.84
C GLY A 151 -4.90 13.76 -12.30
N PHE A 152 -5.09 13.67 -10.98
CA PHE A 152 -6.40 13.69 -10.31
C PHE A 152 -7.32 12.52 -10.71
N THR A 153 -6.75 11.39 -11.16
CA THR A 153 -7.53 10.18 -11.43
C THR A 153 -8.14 9.67 -10.11
N PRO A 154 -9.48 9.46 -10.02
CA PRO A 154 -10.09 8.96 -8.80
C PRO A 154 -9.49 7.63 -8.32
N ALA A 155 -9.11 7.58 -7.05
CA ALA A 155 -8.59 6.37 -6.41
C ALA A 155 -9.58 5.81 -5.38
N CYS A 156 -9.19 4.77 -4.65
CA CYS A 156 -10.05 4.02 -3.74
C CYS A 156 -10.83 4.89 -2.75
N GLY A 157 -10.19 5.88 -2.12
CA GLY A 157 -10.84 6.80 -1.18
C GLY A 157 -11.94 7.64 -1.82
N ALA A 158 -11.77 8.07 -3.07
CA ALA A 158 -12.83 8.78 -3.81
C ALA A 158 -14.01 7.86 -4.16
N LEU A 159 -13.75 6.59 -4.44
CA LEU A 159 -14.81 5.60 -4.70
C LEU A 159 -15.57 5.24 -3.41
N CYS A 160 -14.88 5.24 -2.26
CA CYS A 160 -15.49 5.03 -0.95
C CYS A 160 -16.38 6.20 -0.51
N ALA A 161 -15.97 7.44 -0.80
CA ALA A 161 -16.63 8.65 -0.30
C ALA A 161 -18.17 8.68 -0.45
N PRO A 162 -18.77 8.38 -1.61
CA PRO A 162 -20.23 8.37 -1.71
C PRO A 162 -20.89 7.19 -0.99
N ILE A 163 -20.23 6.02 -0.91
CA ILE A 163 -20.72 4.88 -0.13
C ILE A 163 -20.72 5.23 1.36
N GLU A 164 -19.66 5.87 1.86
CA GLU A 164 -19.59 6.40 3.23
C GLU A 164 -20.71 7.42 3.48
N LYS A 165 -20.98 8.30 2.50
CA LYS A 165 -22.01 9.34 2.63
C LYS A 165 -23.43 8.77 2.68
N ILE A 166 -23.73 7.74 1.88
CA ILE A 166 -25.05 7.09 1.85
C ILE A 166 -25.27 6.28 3.13
N THR A 167 -24.25 5.57 3.61
CA THR A 167 -24.38 4.63 4.73
C THR A 167 -24.09 5.23 6.10
N GLY A 168 -23.37 6.34 6.17
CA GLY A 168 -22.82 6.88 7.41
C GLY A 168 -21.72 6.03 8.04
N ARG A 169 -21.23 4.98 7.34
CA ARG A 169 -20.22 4.04 7.82
C ARG A 169 -18.92 4.20 7.03
N LYS A 170 -17.78 4.19 7.73
CA LYS A 170 -16.45 4.22 7.10
C LYS A 170 -15.91 2.80 6.90
N PRO A 171 -15.17 2.53 5.82
CA PRO A 171 -14.48 1.27 5.65
C PRO A 171 -13.27 1.17 6.60
N PHE A 172 -12.83 -0.06 6.83
CA PHE A 172 -11.47 -0.29 7.31
C PHE A 172 -10.50 -0.20 6.12
N TYR A 173 -9.64 0.82 6.13
CA TYR A 173 -8.58 0.97 5.14
C TYR A 173 -7.38 0.08 5.49
N VAL A 174 -7.00 -0.79 4.56
CA VAL A 174 -5.92 -1.77 4.75
C VAL A 174 -4.54 -1.12 4.56
N GLY A 175 -4.37 -0.32 3.52
CA GLY A 175 -3.13 0.34 3.14
C GLY A 175 -2.70 1.47 4.10
N LYS A 176 -1.54 2.06 3.80
CA LYS A 176 -0.97 3.17 4.58
C LYS A 176 -1.98 4.34 4.65
N PRO A 177 -2.14 5.02 5.81
CA PRO A 177 -1.30 4.98 7.00
C PRO A 177 -1.61 3.86 8.01
N SER A 178 -2.47 2.89 7.67
CA SER A 178 -2.78 1.80 8.59
C SER A 178 -1.50 1.05 8.98
N PRO A 179 -1.16 0.91 10.28
CA PRO A 179 0.00 0.12 10.69
C PRO A 179 -0.18 -1.38 10.39
N TRP A 180 -1.40 -1.80 10.03
CA TRP A 180 -1.71 -3.18 9.68
C TRP A 180 -0.93 -3.63 8.43
N ILE A 181 -0.85 -2.83 7.36
CA ILE A 181 -0.10 -3.23 6.16
C ILE A 181 1.40 -3.39 6.44
N ILE A 182 1.95 -2.58 7.34
CA ILE A 182 3.34 -2.71 7.79
C ILE A 182 3.53 -4.03 8.53
N ARG A 183 2.62 -4.39 9.45
CA ARG A 183 2.64 -5.70 10.12
C ARG A 183 2.48 -6.85 9.13
N ALA A 184 1.69 -6.70 8.09
CA ALA A 184 1.53 -7.71 7.05
C ALA A 184 2.82 -7.88 6.23
N ALA A 185 3.50 -6.79 5.87
CA ALA A 185 4.81 -6.80 5.24
C ALA A 185 5.89 -7.43 6.14
N LEU A 186 5.91 -7.12 7.44
CA LEU A 186 6.81 -7.77 8.41
C LEU A 186 6.58 -9.29 8.45
N ASN A 187 5.32 -9.75 8.49
CA ASN A 187 5.01 -11.18 8.46
C ASN A 187 5.51 -11.86 7.18
N LYS A 188 5.40 -11.18 6.03
CA LYS A 188 5.92 -11.68 4.75
C LYS A 188 7.44 -11.86 4.77
N MET A 189 8.16 -10.96 5.43
CA MET A 189 9.62 -11.05 5.62
C MET A 189 10.05 -11.95 6.79
N GLN A 190 9.11 -12.36 7.66
CA GLN A 190 9.39 -12.99 8.95
C GLN A 190 10.31 -12.13 9.84
N ALA A 191 10.09 -10.82 9.81
CA ALA A 191 10.93 -9.81 10.45
C ALA A 191 10.31 -9.22 11.72
N HIS A 192 11.16 -8.67 12.60
CA HIS A 192 10.76 -7.88 13.76
C HIS A 192 10.84 -6.38 13.46
N SER A 193 9.91 -5.59 14.01
CA SER A 193 9.85 -4.13 13.81
C SER A 193 11.12 -3.41 14.26
N GLU A 194 11.72 -3.88 15.36
CA GLU A 194 12.94 -3.31 15.98
C GLU A 194 14.19 -3.42 15.09
N GLU A 195 14.17 -4.30 14.08
CA GLU A 195 15.27 -4.55 13.14
C GLU A 195 14.86 -4.20 11.69
N THR A 196 13.76 -3.46 11.52
CA THR A 196 13.21 -3.09 10.21
C THR A 196 13.10 -1.59 10.07
N VAL A 197 13.53 -1.08 8.93
CA VAL A 197 13.34 0.31 8.54
C VAL A 197 12.28 0.42 7.44
N ILE A 198 11.44 1.45 7.50
CA ILE A 198 10.62 1.87 6.35
C ILE A 198 11.20 3.13 5.70
N VAL A 199 11.34 3.11 4.39
CA VAL A 199 11.73 4.26 3.56
C VAL A 199 10.51 4.75 2.79
N GLY A 200 10.19 6.03 2.91
CA GLY A 200 9.02 6.65 2.30
C GLY A 200 9.21 8.14 2.04
N ASP A 201 8.37 8.73 1.20
CA ASP A 201 8.39 10.16 0.86
C ASP A 201 7.24 10.95 1.52
N ASN A 202 6.26 10.27 2.12
CA ASN A 202 5.07 10.89 2.66
C ASN A 202 4.93 10.69 4.18
N LEU A 203 5.03 11.79 4.92
CA LEU A 203 4.92 11.84 6.38
C LEU A 203 3.58 11.29 6.90
N ARG A 204 2.49 11.53 6.16
CA ARG A 204 1.13 11.18 6.59
C ARG A 204 0.76 9.74 6.29
N THR A 205 1.54 9.04 5.47
CA THR A 205 1.32 7.62 5.11
C THR A 205 2.46 6.74 5.60
N ASP A 206 3.64 6.85 5.00
CA ASP A 206 4.77 5.93 5.22
C ASP A 206 5.35 6.09 6.61
N ILE A 207 5.68 7.33 6.95
CA ILE A 207 6.32 7.64 8.23
C ILE A 207 5.34 7.40 9.37
N LEU A 208 4.07 7.82 9.22
CA LEU A 208 3.03 7.55 10.21
C LEU A 208 2.81 6.05 10.41
N ALA A 209 2.69 5.27 9.33
CA ALA A 209 2.47 3.83 9.43
C ALA A 209 3.67 3.10 10.07
N GLY A 210 4.89 3.46 9.66
CA GLY A 210 6.13 2.92 10.23
C GLY A 210 6.26 3.23 11.71
N PHE A 211 6.08 4.51 12.06
CA PHE A 211 6.14 4.98 13.44
C PHE A 211 5.14 4.25 14.34
N GLN A 212 3.87 4.13 13.90
CA GLN A 212 2.84 3.41 14.66
C GLN A 212 3.07 1.90 14.74
N ALA A 213 3.78 1.32 13.77
CA ALA A 213 4.18 -0.08 13.76
C ALA A 213 5.49 -0.34 14.52
N GLY A 214 6.17 0.71 15.01
CA GLY A 214 7.40 0.60 15.81
C GLY A 214 8.67 0.35 14.99
N LEU A 215 8.70 0.78 13.72
CA LEU A 215 9.88 0.70 12.85
C LEU A 215 10.74 1.96 13.00
N GLU A 216 12.02 1.83 12.67
CA GLU A 216 12.80 2.99 12.26
C GLU A 216 12.24 3.54 10.94
N THR A 217 12.28 4.87 10.78
CA THR A 217 11.65 5.55 9.64
C THR A 217 12.64 6.46 8.94
N VAL A 218 12.73 6.32 7.62
CA VAL A 218 13.53 7.18 6.75
C VAL A 218 12.57 7.95 5.85
N LEU A 219 12.59 9.28 5.96
CA LEU A 219 11.93 10.17 5.01
C LEU A 219 12.91 10.56 3.91
N VAL A 220 12.53 10.35 2.66
CA VAL A 220 13.23 10.95 1.51
C VAL A 220 12.47 12.18 1.00
N LEU A 221 13.19 13.19 0.53
CA LEU A 221 12.62 14.46 0.05
C LEU A 221 12.44 14.49 -1.49
N SER A 222 12.51 13.32 -2.12
CA SER A 222 12.33 13.15 -3.57
C SER A 222 10.85 13.12 -4.00
N GLY A 223 9.90 13.15 -3.07
CA GLY A 223 8.47 13.00 -3.35
C GLY A 223 7.58 14.04 -2.67
N VAL A 224 6.57 13.59 -1.94
CA VAL A 224 5.44 14.41 -1.47
C VAL A 224 5.80 15.37 -0.34
N SER A 225 6.45 14.89 0.73
CA SER A 225 6.70 15.70 1.92
C SER A 225 7.98 16.52 1.81
N THR A 226 7.93 17.73 2.37
CA THR A 226 9.06 18.66 2.42
C THR A 226 9.65 18.72 3.82
N LEU A 227 10.84 19.33 3.94
CA LEU A 227 11.47 19.53 5.24
C LEU A 227 10.63 20.42 6.17
N ASN A 228 9.90 21.41 5.62
CA ASN A 228 9.02 22.28 6.39
C ASN A 228 7.84 21.51 7.00
N ASP A 229 7.32 20.49 6.31
CA ASP A 229 6.23 19.67 6.84
C ASP A 229 6.64 18.97 8.15
N VAL A 230 7.89 18.53 8.25
CA VAL A 230 8.46 17.87 9.44
C VAL A 230 8.39 18.76 10.68
N GLU A 231 8.54 20.07 10.54
CA GLU A 231 8.50 21.00 11.67
C GLU A 231 7.13 21.06 12.34
N THR A 232 6.06 20.79 11.59
CA THR A 232 4.67 20.88 12.05
C THR A 232 4.09 19.52 12.47
N MET A 233 4.80 18.42 12.22
CA MET A 233 4.31 17.08 12.55
C MET A 233 4.47 16.76 14.04
N PRO A 234 3.51 16.04 14.65
CA PRO A 234 3.60 15.62 16.05
C PRO A 234 4.60 14.48 16.31
N PHE A 235 5.12 13.86 15.25
CA PHE A 235 6.18 12.87 15.26
C PHE A 235 7.22 13.24 14.20
N ARG A 236 8.42 12.68 14.32
CA ARG A 236 9.51 12.91 13.36
C ARG A 236 10.00 11.58 12.79
N PRO A 237 10.43 11.55 11.52
CA PRO A 237 11.16 10.40 11.00
C PRO A 237 12.47 10.23 11.78
N SER A 238 12.99 9.01 11.83
CA SER A 238 14.27 8.69 12.46
C SER A 238 15.44 9.31 11.68
N TYR A 239 15.33 9.32 10.36
CA TYR A 239 16.32 9.89 9.45
C TYR A 239 15.63 10.65 8.29
N ILE A 240 16.33 11.63 7.73
CA ILE A 240 15.87 12.41 6.58
C ILE A 240 17.01 12.51 5.57
N PHE A 241 16.74 12.18 4.31
CA PHE A 241 17.69 12.25 3.21
C PHE A 241 17.07 12.95 1.99
N PRO A 242 17.88 13.56 1.09
CA PRO A 242 17.36 14.09 -0.17
C PRO A 242 16.70 13.01 -1.03
N SER A 243 17.33 11.84 -1.13
CA SER A 243 16.84 10.70 -1.92
C SER A 243 17.36 9.37 -1.36
N VAL A 244 16.94 8.26 -1.97
CA VAL A 244 17.48 6.92 -1.65
C VAL A 244 18.98 6.78 -1.93
N ALA A 245 19.54 7.60 -2.82
CA ALA A 245 20.98 7.58 -3.15
C ALA A 245 21.86 7.96 -1.95
N ASP A 246 21.33 8.77 -1.04
CA ASP A 246 22.07 9.35 0.08
C ASP A 246 22.00 8.49 1.36
N ILE A 247 21.14 7.45 1.37
CA ILE A 247 20.94 6.59 2.53
C ILE A 247 22.21 5.77 2.78
N ASN A 248 22.78 5.87 3.99
CA ASN A 248 24.04 5.23 4.38
C ASN A 248 24.04 4.67 5.83
N ILE A 249 22.84 4.37 6.35
CA ILE A 249 22.62 3.92 7.73
C ILE A 249 22.59 2.39 7.91
N PHE A 250 22.75 1.65 6.80
CA PHE A 250 22.94 0.20 6.75
C PHE A 250 23.83 -0.15 5.55
#